data_AF-A0A0D6L6A0-F1
#
_entry.id   AF-A0A0D6L6A0-F1
#
_cell.length_a   1.000
_cell.length_b   1.000
_cell.length_c   1.000
_cell.angle_alpha   90.00
_cell.angle_beta   90.00
_cell.angle_gamma   90.00
#
_symmetry.space_group_name_H-M   'P 1'
#
loop_
_entity.id
_entity.type
_entity.pdbx_description
1 polymer ?
#
loop_
_entity_poly.entity_id
_entity_poly.type
_entity_poly.pdbx_seq_one_letter_code
_entity_poly.pdbx_strand_id
1 'polypeptide(L)'
;MDMSKTLFEDKWCRVTNEKLIIKCYYFPIGTSKNIDAKTIRGVFYVAQNMSEQCFKVKGWGMSFSPCWWACDLRRCWHDSSGPVHYNVVIDCGETFYKGFTVIDIQDFLNKLGLVAPQAIFVPELPF
;
A
#
# COMPACT_ATOMS: atom_id res chain seq x y z
N MET A 1 -11.54 4.92 -24.62
CA MET A 1 -10.96 4.94 -23.26
C MET A 1 -11.08 3.52 -22.76
N ASP A 2 -9.98 2.79 -22.66
CA ASP A 2 -10.00 1.45 -22.11
C ASP A 2 -10.33 1.54 -20.61
N MET A 3 -11.52 1.09 -20.23
CA MET A 3 -11.99 1.13 -18.84
C MET A 3 -11.39 -0.08 -18.14
N SER A 4 -10.16 0.07 -17.64
CA SER A 4 -9.47 -0.97 -16.86
C SER A 4 -10.40 -1.46 -15.75
N LYS A 5 -10.71 -2.77 -15.74
CA LYS A 5 -11.64 -3.40 -14.80
C LYS A 5 -11.09 -3.32 -13.38
N THR A 6 -11.84 -2.70 -12.46
CA THR A 6 -11.53 -2.74 -11.02
C THR A 6 -11.75 -4.15 -10.47
N LEU A 7 -10.75 -4.69 -9.78
CA LEU A 7 -10.78 -5.99 -9.12
C LEU A 7 -10.93 -5.86 -7.60
N PHE A 8 -10.37 -4.80 -7.03
CA PHE A 8 -10.41 -4.45 -5.62
C PHE A 8 -10.40 -2.94 -5.47
N GLU A 9 -11.14 -2.41 -4.50
CA GLU A 9 -11.09 -1.00 -4.15
C GLU A 9 -11.28 -0.79 -2.65
N ASP A 10 -10.36 -0.02 -2.07
CA ASP A 10 -10.39 0.44 -0.69
C ASP A 10 -10.26 1.98 -0.67
N LYS A 11 -10.42 2.60 0.49
CA LYS A 11 -10.25 4.04 0.70
C LYS A 11 -8.88 4.54 0.26
N TRP A 12 -7.81 3.77 0.45
CA TRP A 12 -6.42 4.19 0.18
C TRP A 12 -5.83 3.61 -1.11
N CYS A 13 -6.46 2.62 -1.72
CA CYS A 13 -5.93 2.03 -2.95
C CYS A 13 -7.02 1.42 -3.84
N ARG A 14 -6.63 1.04 -5.05
CA ARG A 14 -7.47 0.33 -6.02
C ARG A 14 -6.58 -0.57 -6.86
N VAL A 15 -7.01 -1.81 -7.06
CA VAL A 15 -6.36 -2.76 -7.96
C VAL A 15 -7.24 -2.92 -9.20
N THR A 16 -6.66 -2.72 -10.36
CA THR A 16 -7.27 -3.03 -11.65
C THR A 16 -6.62 -4.27 -12.27
N ASN A 17 -7.11 -4.71 -13.41
CA ASN A 17 -6.47 -5.77 -14.21
C ASN A 17 -5.03 -5.47 -14.66
N GLU A 18 -4.58 -4.21 -14.57
CA GLU A 18 -3.26 -3.78 -15.06
C GLU A 18 -2.40 -3.07 -14.01
N LYS A 19 -3.03 -2.43 -13.01
CA LYS A 19 -2.34 -1.45 -12.16
C LYS A 19 -2.76 -1.57 -10.71
N LEU A 20 -1.82 -1.27 -9.83
CA LEU A 20 -2.09 -0.84 -8.47
C LEU A 20 -2.10 0.69 -8.42
N ILE A 21 -3.19 1.25 -7.90
CA ILE A 21 -3.39 2.69 -7.77
C ILE A 21 -3.42 3.02 -6.29
N ILE A 22 -2.44 3.77 -5.81
CA ILE A 22 -2.37 4.25 -4.43
C ILE A 22 -2.95 5.67 -4.38
N LYS A 23 -4.06 5.84 -3.67
CA LYS A 23 -4.81 7.10 -3.56
C LYS A 23 -4.08 8.07 -2.62
N CYS A 24 -4.23 9.38 -2.86
CA CYS A 24 -3.64 10.44 -2.03
C CYS A 24 -2.14 10.25 -1.73
N TYR A 25 -1.38 9.78 -2.71
CA TYR A 25 0.05 9.51 -2.57
C TYR A 25 0.86 10.81 -2.53
N TYR A 26 0.52 11.75 -3.41
CA TYR A 26 1.16 13.07 -3.49
C TYR A 26 0.28 14.13 -2.80
N PHE A 27 0.28 14.11 -1.47
CA PHE A 27 -0.34 15.15 -0.65
C PHE A 27 0.51 16.45 -0.68
N PRO A 28 -0.05 17.66 -0.51
CA PRO A 28 -1.47 18.02 -0.35
C PRO A 28 -2.30 18.02 -1.64
N ILE A 29 -1.65 17.81 -2.80
CA ILE A 29 -2.33 17.86 -4.12
C ILE A 29 -3.37 16.73 -4.25
N GLY A 30 -3.20 15.63 -3.50
CA GLY A 30 -4.18 14.54 -3.42
C GLY A 30 -4.15 13.58 -4.60
N THR A 31 -3.14 13.69 -5.48
CA THR A 31 -3.04 12.83 -6.67
C THR A 31 -2.58 11.42 -6.30
N SER A 32 -2.99 10.47 -7.14
CA SER A 32 -2.69 9.04 -6.96
C SER A 32 -1.36 8.66 -7.60
N LYS A 33 -0.68 7.67 -7.03
CA LYS A 33 0.45 6.99 -7.68
C LYS A 33 -0.10 5.74 -8.38
N ASN A 34 0.16 5.64 -9.68
CA ASN A 34 -0.15 4.43 -10.46
C ASN A 34 1.13 3.59 -10.58
N ILE A 35 1.02 2.29 -10.33
CA ILE A 35 2.09 1.30 -10.43
C ILE A 35 1.57 0.22 -11.39
N ASP A 36 2.33 -0.09 -12.43
CA ASP A 36 2.03 -1.21 -13.32
C ASP A 36 2.20 -2.52 -12.54
N ALA A 37 1.20 -3.40 -12.56
CA ALA A 37 1.24 -4.66 -11.83
C ALA A 37 2.42 -5.54 -12.27
N LYS A 38 2.88 -5.40 -13.51
CA LYS A 38 4.03 -6.15 -14.06
C LYS A 38 5.37 -5.69 -13.49
N THR A 39 5.45 -4.50 -12.93
CA THR A 39 6.70 -4.00 -12.31
C THR A 39 6.79 -4.30 -10.84
N ILE A 40 5.70 -4.77 -10.22
CA ILE A 40 5.68 -5.16 -8.80
C ILE A 40 6.55 -6.40 -8.62
N ARG A 41 7.53 -6.29 -7.74
CA ARG A 41 8.50 -7.33 -7.37
C ARG A 41 8.20 -7.92 -6.01
N GLY A 42 7.77 -7.08 -5.07
CA GLY A 42 7.51 -7.48 -3.68
C GLY A 42 6.34 -6.71 -3.07
N VAL A 43 5.53 -7.43 -2.30
CA VAL A 43 4.40 -6.94 -1.54
C VAL A 43 4.59 -7.33 -0.08
N PHE A 44 4.89 -6.34 0.74
CA PHE A 44 5.21 -6.50 2.15
C PHE A 44 4.05 -5.97 2.98
N TYR A 45 3.61 -6.70 4.00
CA TYR A 45 2.42 -6.30 4.75
C TYR A 45 2.47 -6.71 6.21
N VAL A 46 2.00 -5.83 7.09
CA VAL A 46 1.89 -6.08 8.53
C VAL A 46 0.65 -5.36 9.07
N ALA A 47 0.02 -5.92 10.09
CA ALA A 47 -1.04 -5.21 10.82
C ALA A 47 -0.46 -3.92 11.44
N GLN A 48 -1.22 -2.83 11.44
CA GLN A 48 -0.76 -1.57 12.03
C GLN A 48 -0.63 -1.72 13.55
N ASN A 49 0.58 -1.50 14.06
CA ASN A 49 0.88 -1.52 15.49
C ASN A 49 1.85 -0.38 15.81
N MET A 50 1.38 0.64 16.53
CA MET A 50 2.17 1.84 16.83
C MET A 50 3.44 1.51 17.64
N SER A 51 3.37 0.56 18.57
CA SER A 51 4.49 0.25 19.48
C SER A 51 5.70 -0.34 18.76
N GLU A 52 5.46 -1.19 17.76
CA GLU A 52 6.51 -1.90 17.00
C GLU A 52 6.95 -1.13 15.75
N GLN A 53 6.11 -0.23 15.23
CA GLN A 53 6.32 0.44 13.94
C GLN A 53 6.68 1.92 14.07
N CYS A 54 6.91 2.38 15.29
CA CYS A 54 7.36 3.74 15.56
C CYS A 54 8.63 4.05 14.74
N PHE A 55 8.66 5.24 14.11
CA PHE A 55 9.72 5.71 13.19
C PHE A 55 9.89 4.95 11.86
N LYS A 56 9.43 3.69 11.76
CA LYS A 56 9.44 2.87 10.53
C LYS A 56 8.37 3.30 9.53
N VAL A 57 7.24 3.79 10.03
CA VAL A 57 6.08 4.22 9.23
C VAL A 57 5.77 5.70 9.45
N LYS A 58 5.07 6.33 8.51
CA LYS A 58 4.74 7.75 8.60
C LYS A 58 3.33 8.03 8.09
N GLY A 59 2.68 9.04 8.68
CA GLY A 59 1.36 9.48 8.21
C GLY A 59 1.36 9.94 6.75
N TRP A 60 2.46 10.54 6.27
CA TRP A 60 2.69 10.86 4.87
C TRP A 60 4.18 11.19 4.62
N GLY A 61 4.66 10.92 3.42
CA GLY A 61 6.01 11.26 2.97
C GLY A 61 7.05 10.20 3.34
N MET A 62 8.33 10.57 3.24
CA MET A 62 9.43 9.66 3.55
C MET A 62 9.59 9.46 5.06
N SER A 63 9.66 8.21 5.51
CA SER A 63 10.07 7.80 6.87
C SER A 63 11.60 7.71 6.99
N PHE A 64 12.13 7.27 8.14
CA PHE A 64 13.56 6.96 8.29
C PHE A 64 13.96 5.65 7.59
N SER A 65 12.98 4.91 7.07
CA SER A 65 13.16 3.79 6.15
C SER A 65 13.13 4.26 4.69
N PRO A 66 13.62 3.46 3.71
CA PRO A 66 13.55 3.79 2.29
C PRO A 66 12.12 3.66 1.70
N CYS A 67 11.11 4.06 2.46
CA CYS A 67 9.70 3.98 2.10
C CYS A 67 9.06 5.38 2.09
N TRP A 68 8.31 5.66 1.02
CA TRP A 68 7.50 6.86 0.92
C TRP A 68 6.02 6.51 1.06
N TRP A 69 5.40 7.08 2.09
CA TRP A 69 4.06 6.77 2.53
C TRP A 69 3.00 7.66 1.90
N ALA A 70 1.94 7.05 1.40
CA ALA A 70 0.70 7.71 1.05
C ALA A 70 0.04 8.34 2.28
N CYS A 71 -0.77 9.37 2.05
CA CYS A 71 -1.39 10.12 3.12
C CYS A 71 -2.44 9.27 3.87
N ASP A 72 -2.15 9.03 5.14
CA ASP A 72 -3.03 8.53 6.18
C ASP A 72 -2.60 9.18 7.50
N LEU A 73 -3.10 10.39 7.79
CA LEU A 73 -2.74 11.11 9.01
C LEU A 73 -3.19 10.41 10.30
N ARG A 74 -4.06 9.41 10.18
CA ARG A 74 -4.50 8.55 11.29
C ARG A 74 -3.80 7.19 11.29
N ARG A 75 -2.77 6.98 10.45
CA ARG A 75 -1.98 5.75 10.43
C ARG A 75 -1.51 5.42 11.84
N CYS A 76 -1.77 4.19 12.27
CA CYS A 76 -1.48 3.69 13.62
C CYS A 76 -2.24 4.37 14.77
N TRP A 77 -3.17 5.30 14.49
CA TRP A 77 -4.10 5.97 15.42
C TRP A 77 -5.57 5.72 15.03
N HIS A 78 -5.83 4.69 14.24
CA HIS A 78 -7.20 4.24 13.96
C HIS A 78 -7.82 3.67 15.24
N ASP A 79 -9.11 3.94 15.43
CA ASP A 79 -9.86 3.48 16.59
C ASP A 79 -9.83 1.94 16.68
N SER A 80 -9.57 1.41 17.89
CA SER A 80 -9.48 -0.03 18.17
C SER A 80 -10.80 -0.77 17.97
N SER A 81 -11.93 -0.05 17.89
CA SER A 81 -13.25 -0.60 17.58
C SER A 81 -13.50 -0.80 16.08
N GLY A 82 -12.64 -0.26 15.22
CA GLY A 82 -12.73 -0.36 13.77
C GLY A 82 -12.10 -1.64 13.19
N PRO A 83 -12.16 -1.81 11.86
CA PRO A 83 -11.50 -2.94 11.21
C PRO A 83 -9.98 -2.82 11.37
N VAL A 84 -9.28 -3.96 11.32
CA VAL A 84 -7.81 -3.97 11.39
C VAL A 84 -7.26 -3.30 10.14
N HIS A 85 -6.40 -2.31 10.33
CA HIS A 85 -5.68 -1.65 9.25
C HIS A 85 -4.30 -2.29 9.09
N TYR A 86 -3.83 -2.41 7.86
CA TYR A 86 -2.53 -2.95 7.50
C TYR A 86 -1.66 -1.85 6.90
N ASN A 87 -0.36 -1.89 7.21
CA ASN A 87 0.66 -1.17 6.48
C ASN A 87 1.14 -2.08 5.35
N VAL A 88 0.97 -1.63 4.11
CA VAL A 88 1.42 -2.33 2.90
C VAL A 88 2.55 -1.53 2.27
N VAL A 89 3.60 -2.21 1.84
CA VAL A 89 4.77 -1.64 1.19
C VAL A 89 5.02 -2.37 -0.13
N ILE A 90 5.16 -1.62 -1.21
CA ILE A 90 5.36 -2.15 -2.57
C ILE A 90 6.77 -1.85 -3.04
N ASP A 91 7.47 -2.90 -3.48
CA ASP A 91 8.64 -2.81 -4.34
C ASP A 91 8.22 -2.90 -5.80
N CYS A 92 8.47 -1.84 -6.55
CA CYS A 92 8.25 -1.78 -8.00
C CYS A 92 9.55 -1.49 -8.79
N GLY A 93 10.72 -1.63 -8.15
CA GLY A 93 12.02 -1.35 -8.75
C GLY A 93 12.41 0.13 -8.82
N GLU A 94 11.64 1.01 -8.18
CA GLU A 94 12.00 2.42 -7.99
C GLU A 94 12.91 2.62 -6.76
N THR A 95 13.55 3.79 -6.64
CA THR A 95 14.46 4.15 -5.53
C THR A 95 13.86 3.97 -4.14
N PHE A 96 12.57 4.28 -3.98
CA PHE A 96 11.87 4.20 -2.70
C PHE A 96 10.68 3.26 -2.81
N TYR A 97 10.45 2.47 -1.77
CA TYR A 97 9.23 1.70 -1.65
C TYR A 97 7.99 2.59 -1.53
N LYS A 98 6.83 2.03 -1.88
CA LYS A 98 5.55 2.75 -1.82
C LYS A 98 4.70 2.19 -0.69
N GLY A 99 4.61 2.95 0.40
CA GLY A 99 3.85 2.58 1.59
C GLY A 99 2.41 3.12 1.55
N PHE A 100 1.42 2.34 1.97
CA PHE A 100 0.03 2.78 2.11
C PHE A 100 -0.76 1.89 3.08
N THR A 101 -2.01 2.26 3.32
CA THR A 101 -2.93 1.55 4.23
C THR A 101 -3.86 0.64 3.44
N VAL A 102 -4.19 -0.54 3.99
CA VAL A 102 -5.24 -1.43 3.46
C VAL A 102 -6.07 -1.95 4.64
N ILE A 103 -7.39 -2.05 4.51
CA ILE A 103 -8.25 -2.70 5.51
C ILE A 103 -8.42 -4.19 5.21
N ASP A 104 -8.98 -4.53 4.05
CA ASP A 104 -9.19 -5.93 3.66
C ASP A 104 -7.95 -6.51 3.00
N ILE A 105 -6.98 -6.89 3.83
CA ILE A 105 -5.69 -7.40 3.35
C ILE A 105 -5.86 -8.69 2.55
N GLN A 106 -6.79 -9.57 2.91
CA GLN A 106 -6.93 -10.87 2.24
C GLN A 106 -7.46 -10.70 0.82
N ASP A 107 -8.51 -9.91 0.63
CA ASP A 107 -9.02 -9.65 -0.73
C ASP A 107 -8.00 -8.85 -1.55
N PHE A 108 -7.33 -7.87 -0.94
CA PHE A 108 -6.25 -7.12 -1.60
C PHE A 108 -5.13 -8.03 -2.13
N LEU A 109 -4.57 -8.91 -1.29
CA LEU A 109 -3.48 -9.81 -1.68
C LEU A 109 -3.94 -10.78 -2.77
N ASN A 110 -5.15 -11.34 -2.65
CA ASN A 110 -5.72 -12.23 -3.64
C ASN A 110 -5.86 -11.52 -5.01
N LYS A 111 -6.47 -10.32 -5.05
CA LYS A 111 -6.67 -9.60 -6.32
C LYS A 111 -5.37 -9.08 -6.91
N LEU A 112 -4.43 -8.62 -6.08
CA LEU A 112 -3.13 -8.17 -6.57
C LEU A 112 -2.29 -9.34 -7.09
N GLY A 113 -2.33 -10.51 -6.44
CA GLY A 113 -1.64 -11.72 -6.89
C GLY A 113 -2.11 -12.22 -8.26
N LEU A 114 -3.39 -12.01 -8.61
CA LEU A 114 -3.91 -12.35 -9.94
C LEU A 114 -3.27 -11.52 -11.07
N VAL A 115 -2.87 -10.27 -10.77
CA VAL A 115 -2.35 -9.33 -11.78
C VAL A 115 -0.84 -9.11 -11.70
N ALA A 116 -0.22 -9.45 -10.57
CA ALA A 116 1.22 -9.41 -10.33
C ALA A 116 1.75 -10.81 -9.92
N PRO A 117 1.61 -11.84 -10.77
CA PRO A 117 1.94 -13.23 -10.43
C PRO A 117 3.43 -13.46 -10.11
N GLN A 118 4.31 -12.57 -10.56
CA GLN A 118 5.75 -12.61 -10.30
C GLN A 118 6.16 -11.99 -8.96
N ALA A 119 5.25 -11.30 -8.28
CA ALA A 119 5.56 -10.62 -7.03
C ALA A 119 5.66 -11.62 -5.87
N ILE A 120 6.64 -11.42 -4.99
CA ILE A 120 6.67 -12.13 -3.71
C ILE A 120 5.76 -11.42 -2.70
N PHE A 121 5.08 -12.18 -1.86
CA PHE A 121 4.19 -11.68 -0.82
C PHE A 121 4.75 -12.08 0.55
N VAL A 122 5.09 -11.10 1.39
CA VAL A 122 5.81 -11.32 2.64
C VAL A 122 5.08 -10.61 3.80
N PRO A 123 4.72 -11.32 4.90
CA PRO A 123 4.03 -10.75 6.04
C PRO A 123 4.96 -9.99 7.01
N GLU A 124 5.92 -9.25 6.48
CA GLU A 124 6.92 -8.47 7.23
C GLU A 124 7.31 -7.23 6.42
N LEU A 125 7.70 -6.13 7.09
CA LEU A 125 8.24 -4.96 6.41
C LEU A 125 9.68 -5.21 5.94
N PRO A 126 10.12 -4.65 4.80
CA PRO A 126 11.45 -4.90 4.27
C PRO A 126 12.58 -4.12 4.99
N PHE A 127 12.34 -3.61 6.20
CA PHE A 127 13.26 -2.78 6.99
C PHE A 127 12.95 -2.78 8.51
#